data_AF-A0A848UVH4-F1
#
_entry.id   AF-A0A848UVH4-F1
#
_cell.length_a   1.000
_cell.length_b   1.000
_cell.length_c   1.000
_cell.angle_alpha   90.00
_cell.angle_beta   90.00
_cell.angle_gamma   90.00
#
_symmetry.space_group_name_H-M   'P 1'
#
loop_
_entity.id
_entity.type
_entity.pdbx_description
1 polymer ?
#
loop_
_entity_poly.entity_id
_entity_poly.type
_entity_poly.pdbx_seq_one_letter_code
_entity_poly.pdbx_strand_id
1 'polypeptide(L)'
;MLIDQFIKSRTNSPRNGGQSAAFSLAKTVSWRIVGTLDTLVITFLVTGQISTALTISGVELISKMILYFLHERTWNKLHVSWNERAVRKYQERS
;
A
#
# COMPACT_ATOMS: atom_id res chain seq x y z
N MET A 1 -7.19 -25.99 5.02
CA MET A 1 -8.45 -26.71 5.35
C MET A 1 -8.69 -26.94 6.86
N LEU A 2 -7.70 -27.26 7.71
CA LEU A 2 -7.87 -27.17 9.18
C LEU A 2 -7.31 -25.87 9.78
N ILE A 3 -6.24 -25.35 9.16
CA ILE A 3 -5.57 -24.11 9.57
C ILE A 3 -6.47 -22.88 9.31
N ASP A 4 -7.26 -22.91 8.24
CA ASP A 4 -8.23 -21.85 7.91
C ASP A 4 -9.36 -21.74 8.95
N GLN A 5 -9.71 -22.85 9.61
CA GLN A 5 -10.81 -22.88 10.57
C GLN A 5 -10.42 -22.20 11.90
N PHE A 6 -9.14 -22.27 12.27
CA PHE A 6 -8.60 -21.60 13.46
C PHE A 6 -8.39 -20.10 13.24
N ILE A 7 -8.02 -19.68 12.03
CA ILE A 7 -7.89 -18.25 11.68
C ILE A 7 -9.27 -17.60 11.49
N LYS A 8 -10.23 -18.30 10.88
CA LYS A 8 -11.60 -17.81 10.64
C LYS A 8 -12.43 -17.67 11.92
N SER A 9 -12.11 -18.38 13.01
CA SER A 9 -12.89 -18.28 14.26
C SER A 9 -12.63 -17.00 15.07
N ARG A 10 -11.52 -16.29 14.82
CA ARG A 10 -11.19 -14.99 15.45
C ARG A 10 -11.81 -13.77 14.77
N THR A 11 -12.67 -13.93 13.76
CA THR A 11 -13.25 -12.79 13.01
C THR A 11 -14.77 -12.82 12.87
N ASN A 12 -15.49 -13.55 13.73
CA ASN A 12 -16.95 -13.40 13.84
C ASN A 12 -17.30 -12.28 14.83
N SER A 13 -16.91 -11.05 14.51
CA SER A 13 -17.50 -9.88 15.13
C SER A 13 -18.65 -9.43 14.23
N PRO A 14 -19.90 -9.30 14.75
CA PRO A 14 -20.93 -8.63 13.99
C PRO A 14 -20.45 -7.19 13.76
N ARG A 15 -20.16 -6.82 12.50
CA ARG A 15 -19.84 -5.44 12.11
C ARG A 15 -21.10 -4.59 12.22
N ASN A 16 -21.55 -4.32 13.44
CA ASN A 16 -22.50 -3.27 13.74
C ASN A 16 -21.73 -1.99 14.02
N GLY A 17 -22.02 -0.96 13.23
CA GLY A 17 -21.32 0.32 13.20
C GLY A 17 -20.57 0.46 11.88
N GLY A 18 -21.22 1.07 10.89
CA GLY A 18 -20.51 1.55 9.71
C GLY A 18 -19.35 2.42 10.19
N GLN A 19 -18.11 1.92 10.03
CA GLN A 19 -16.92 2.75 10.25
C GLN A 19 -17.07 3.90 9.27
N SER A 20 -17.42 5.08 9.80
CA SER A 20 -17.63 6.27 9.00
C SER A 20 -16.39 6.48 8.13
N ALA A 21 -16.60 6.95 6.89
CA ALA A 21 -15.47 7.27 6.00
C ALA A 21 -14.42 8.13 6.71
N ALA A 22 -14.85 9.00 7.63
CA ALA A 22 -14.00 9.78 8.52
C ALA A 22 -13.05 8.94 9.40
N PHE A 23 -13.49 7.81 9.98
CA PHE A 23 -12.63 6.94 10.78
C PHE A 23 -11.58 6.22 9.92
N SER A 24 -11.96 5.81 8.70
CA SER A 24 -11.02 5.18 7.75
C SER A 24 -9.99 6.18 7.22
N LEU A 25 -10.40 7.42 6.97
CA LEU A 25 -9.50 8.52 6.62
C LEU A 25 -8.56 8.86 7.78
N ALA A 26 -9.08 9.00 9.00
CA ALA A 26 -8.28 9.28 10.19
C ALA A 26 -7.23 8.18 10.45
N LYS A 27 -7.60 6.90 10.28
CA LYS A 27 -6.67 5.78 10.37
C LYS A 27 -5.55 5.86 9.31
N THR A 28 -5.90 6.24 8.09
CA THR A 28 -4.92 6.42 7.00
C THR A 28 -3.95 7.57 7.30
N VAL A 29 -4.47 8.70 7.77
CA VAL A 29 -3.66 9.87 8.15
C VAL A 29 -2.76 9.55 9.34
N SER A 30 -3.28 8.88 10.36
CA SER A 30 -2.51 8.42 11.52
C SER A 30 -1.33 7.55 11.10
N TRP A 31 -1.56 6.57 10.22
CA TRP A 31 -0.50 5.71 9.70
C TRP A 31 0.56 6.49 8.90
N ARG A 32 0.14 7.52 8.14
CA ARG A 32 1.07 8.38 7.39
C ARG A 32 1.95 9.21 8.30
N ILE A 33 1.38 9.81 9.35
CA ILE A 33 2.11 10.61 10.34
C ILE A 33 3.15 9.74 11.05
N VAL A 34 2.74 8.56 11.52
CA VAL A 34 3.65 7.62 12.21
C VAL A 34 4.81 7.23 11.29
N GLY A 35 4.53 6.88 10.02
CA GLY A 35 5.59 6.52 9.06
C GLY A 35 6.57 7.67 8.78
N THR A 36 6.09 8.90 8.61
CA THR A 36 6.99 10.06 8.42
C THR A 36 7.81 10.39 9.66
N LEU A 37 7.23 10.25 10.85
CA LEU A 37 7.91 10.51 12.11
C LEU A 37 8.98 9.45 12.38
N ASP A 38 8.70 8.18 12.07
CA ASP A 38 9.65 7.08 12.26
C ASP A 38 10.94 7.32 11.46
N THR A 39 10.83 7.63 10.16
CA THR A 39 11.99 7.96 9.33
C THR A 39 12.72 9.21 9.83
N LEU A 40 12.00 10.26 10.21
CA LEU A 40 12.61 11.49 10.68
C LEU A 40 13.38 11.25 11.99
N VAL A 41 12.81 10.50 12.92
CA VAL A 41 13.44 10.13 14.20
C VAL A 41 14.66 9.25 13.95
N ILE A 42 14.54 8.19 13.15
CA ILE A 42 15.68 7.29 12.82
C ILE A 42 16.81 8.10 12.19
N THR A 43 16.49 8.93 11.18
CA THR A 43 17.51 9.71 10.48
C THR A 43 18.12 10.76 11.39
N PHE A 44 17.33 11.39 12.26
CA PHE A 44 17.83 12.34 13.25
C PHE A 44 18.75 11.67 14.28
N LEU A 45 18.40 10.49 14.78
CA LEU A 45 19.24 9.72 15.70
C LEU A 45 20.58 9.32 15.05
N VAL A 46 20.56 8.97 13.77
CA VAL A 46 21.78 8.58 13.03
C VAL A 46 22.66 9.79 12.71
N THR A 47 22.06 10.90 12.27
CA THR A 47 22.81 12.04 11.72
C THR A 47 23.06 13.16 12.73
N GLY A 48 22.23 13.26 13.78
CA GLY A 48 22.24 14.35 14.76
C GLY A 48 21.78 15.71 14.21
N GLN A 49 21.43 15.81 12.92
CA GLN A 49 21.07 17.05 12.24
C GLN A 49 19.64 17.01 11.69
N ILE A 50 18.82 17.98 12.10
CA ILE A 50 17.41 18.10 11.67
C ILE A 50 17.31 18.38 10.17
N SER A 51 18.24 19.17 9.61
CA SER A 51 18.24 19.50 8.19
C SER A 51 18.32 18.25 7.31
N THR A 52 19.23 17.34 7.62
CA THR A 52 19.39 16.07 6.89
C THR A 52 18.22 15.13 7.08
N ALA A 53 17.65 15.06 8.29
CA ALA A 53 16.46 14.25 8.57
C ALA A 53 15.24 14.69 7.76
N LEU A 54 15.04 16.00 7.58
CA LEU A 54 13.97 16.54 6.74
C LEU A 54 14.20 16.24 5.26
N THR A 55 15.44 16.35 4.77
CA THR A 55 15.75 16.03 3.37
C THR A 55 15.49 14.55 3.07
N ILE A 56 15.95 13.64 3.92
CA ILE A 56 15.79 12.19 3.72
C ILE A 56 14.32 11.78 3.80
N SER A 57 13.59 12.24 4.83
CA SER A 57 12.16 11.94 4.97
C SER A 57 11.34 12.52 3.81
N GLY A 58 11.68 13.71 3.31
CA GLY A 58 11.06 14.28 2.11
C GLY A 58 11.33 13.47 0.83
N VAL A 59 12.58 13.04 0.63
CA VAL A 59 12.96 12.18 -0.50
C VAL A 59 12.28 10.81 -0.42
N GLU A 60 12.11 10.23 0.76
CA GLU A 60 11.42 8.95 0.93
C GLU A 60 9.96 9.03 0.43
N LEU A 61 9.25 10.11 0.80
CA LEU A 61 7.87 10.33 0.35
C LEU A 61 7.78 10.39 -1.19
N ILE A 62 8.65 11.18 -1.81
CA ILE A 62 8.69 11.33 -3.27
C ILE A 62 9.07 9.99 -3.93
N SER A 63 10.08 9.30 -3.41
CA SER A 63 10.53 8.01 -3.91
C SER A 63 9.42 6.96 -3.90
N LYS A 64 8.67 6.85 -2.79
CA LYS A 64 7.51 5.95 -2.70
C LYS A 64 6.41 6.29 -3.71
N MET A 65 6.15 7.57 -3.97
CA MET A 65 5.16 7.97 -4.99
C MET A 65 5.61 7.57 -6.40
N ILE A 66 6.89 7.80 -6.74
CA ILE A 66 7.45 7.39 -8.03
C ILE A 66 7.42 5.86 -8.16
N LEU A 67 7.84 5.12 -7.13
CA LEU A 67 7.80 3.65 -7.11
C LEU A 67 6.39 3.11 -7.30
N TYR A 68 5.39 3.70 -6.61
CA TYR A 68 4.00 3.28 -6.76
C TYR A 68 3.50 3.52 -8.19
N PHE A 69 3.80 4.69 -8.77
CA PHE A 69 3.42 5.00 -10.14
C PHE A 69 4.06 4.04 -11.16
N LEU A 70 5.36 3.76 -11.01
CA LEU A 70 6.07 2.81 -11.88
C LEU A 70 5.56 1.38 -11.69
N HIS A 71 5.26 0.98 -10.46
CA HIS A 71 4.66 -0.33 -10.15
C HIS A 71 3.32 -0.50 -10.86
N GLU A 72 2.42 0.48 -10.72
CA GLU A 72 1.11 0.48 -11.39
C GLU A 72 1.25 0.45 -12.91
N ARG A 73 2.17 1.26 -13.47
CA ARG A 73 2.45 1.31 -14.91
C ARG A 73 2.98 -0.04 -15.44
N THR A 74 3.85 -0.69 -14.67
CA THR A 74 4.42 -2.00 -15.02
C THR A 74 3.35 -3.08 -14.94
N TRP A 75 2.54 -3.06 -13.89
CA TRP A 75 1.44 -4.00 -13.71
C TRP A 75 0.40 -3.87 -14.82
N ASN A 76 -0.01 -2.66 -15.17
CA ASN A 76 -0.97 -2.42 -16.24
C ASN A 76 -0.44 -2.91 -17.60
N LYS A 77 0.82 -2.63 -17.94
CA LYS A 77 1.45 -3.15 -19.16
C LYS A 77 1.46 -4.68 -19.22
N LEU A 78 1.78 -5.33 -18.10
CA LEU A 78 1.72 -6.79 -18.02
C LEU A 78 0.28 -7.28 -18.20
N HIS A 79 -0.69 -6.74 -17.46
CA HIS A 79 -2.09 -7.18 -17.48
C HIS A 79 -2.75 -7.04 -18.87
N VAL A 80 -2.51 -5.92 -19.56
CA VAL A 80 -3.01 -5.70 -20.93
C VAL A 80 -2.53 -6.79 -21.88
N SER A 81 -1.25 -7.18 -21.80
CA SER A 81 -0.70 -8.25 -22.64
C SER A 81 -1.31 -9.63 -22.36
N TRP A 82 -1.79 -9.89 -21.14
CA TRP A 82 -2.50 -11.12 -20.81
C TRP A 82 -3.92 -11.12 -21.37
N ASN A 83 -4.60 -9.97 -21.32
CA ASN A 83 -5.98 -9.87 -21.79
C ASN A 83 -6.09 -10.01 -23.32
N GLU A 84 -5.17 -9.39 -24.07
CA GLU A 84 -5.14 -9.50 -25.54
C GLU A 84 -4.85 -10.93 -26.02
N ARG A 85 -4.00 -11.67 -25.31
CA ARG A 85 -3.72 -13.09 -25.59
C ARG A 85 -4.90 -13.98 -25.26
N ALA A 86 -5.64 -13.68 -24.19
CA ALA A 86 -6.84 -14.44 -23.82
C ALA A 86 -7.94 -14.26 -24.87
N VAL A 87 -8.20 -13.02 -25.31
CA VAL A 87 -9.23 -12.73 -26.33
C VAL A 87 -8.93 -13.38 -27.67
N ARG A 88 -7.67 -13.34 -28.13
CA ARG A 88 -7.24 -14.02 -29.37
C ARG A 88 -7.49 -15.54 -29.34
N LYS A 89 -7.22 -16.18 -28.20
CA LYS A 89 -7.46 -17.61 -28.01
C LYS A 89 -8.94 -17.99 -28.05
N TYR A 90 -9.85 -17.08 -27.69
CA TYR A 90 -11.30 -17.31 -27.81
C TYR A 90 -11.79 -17.17 -29.25
N GLN A 91 -11.26 -16.20 -30.01
CA GLN A 91 -11.62 -15.98 -31.41
C GLN A 91 -11.10 -17.07 -32.36
N GLU A 92 -9.96 -17.71 -32.05
CA GLU A 92 -9.42 -18.82 -32.85
C GLU A 92 -10.16 -20.16 -32.62
N ARG A 93 -11.00 -20.25 -31.58
CA ARG A 93 -11.72 -21.47 -31.17
C ARG A 93 -13.20 -21.49 -31.58
N SER A 94 -13.68 -20.41 -32.21
CA SER A 94 -15.03 -20.22 -32.77
C SER A 94 -14.98 -20.25 -34.29
#